data_AF-A0A0G1A0W9-F1
#
_entry.id   AF-A0A0G1A0W9-F1
#
_cell.length_a   1.000
_cell.length_b   1.000
_cell.length_c   1.000
_cell.angle_alpha   90.00
_cell.angle_beta   90.00
_cell.angle_gamma   90.00
#
_symmetry.space_group_name_H-M   'P 1'
#
loop_
_entity.id
_entity.type
_entity.pdbx_description
1 polymer ?
#
loop_
_entity_poly.entity_id
_entity_poly.type
_entity_poly.pdbx_seq_one_letter_code
_entity_poly.pdbx_strand_id
1 'polypeptide(L)'
;MIQNEYITSSEAAKLLGISLSSFYRLERKGYISPAEVTKYRKVYTKKSIVELAKRYVQEQEERHKETAIKRIQGSYLYKRSYLNNGDDVTQIKTGLEISKKFKHILSQLRTLLHNTRLRSRRSILPFAAGILLIFIPLAVLVTRHATEVSAWYDDNWNYRVKYTISNSGSADS
;
A
#
# COMPACT_ATOMS: atom_id res chain seq x y z
N MET A 1 31.84 -6.01 -30.02
CA MET A 1 31.93 -7.13 -29.06
C MET A 1 31.86 -6.56 -27.65
N ILE A 2 30.80 -6.85 -26.89
CA ILE A 2 30.77 -6.48 -25.47
C ILE A 2 31.62 -7.52 -24.75
N GLN A 3 32.78 -7.14 -24.23
CA GLN A 3 33.60 -8.01 -23.39
C GLN A 3 32.73 -8.52 -22.22
N ASN A 4 32.79 -9.82 -21.91
CA ASN A 4 32.10 -10.38 -20.74
C ASN A 4 32.82 -9.89 -19.47
N GLU A 5 32.53 -8.64 -19.10
CA GLU A 5 33.02 -8.02 -17.89
C GLU A 5 32.24 -8.61 -16.72
N TYR A 6 32.96 -9.33 -15.86
CA TYR A 6 32.42 -9.87 -14.62
C TYR A 6 32.48 -8.81 -13.53
N ILE A 7 31.38 -8.64 -12.82
CA ILE A 7 31.22 -7.64 -11.77
C ILE A 7 30.75 -8.28 -10.48
N THR A 8 31.07 -7.64 -9.35
CA THR A 8 30.66 -8.07 -8.01
C THR A 8 29.21 -7.69 -7.72
N SER A 9 28.61 -8.26 -6.66
CA SER A 9 27.26 -7.86 -6.21
C SER A 9 27.16 -6.36 -5.89
N SER A 10 28.24 -5.76 -5.36
CA SER A 10 28.26 -4.33 -5.03
C SER A 10 28.23 -3.45 -6.28
N GLU A 11 29.02 -3.78 -7.28
CA GLU A 11 29.05 -3.07 -8.57
C GLU A 11 27.74 -3.25 -9.34
N ALA A 12 27.18 -4.46 -9.32
CA ALA A 12 25.89 -4.74 -9.94
C ALA A 12 24.75 -3.94 -9.28
N ALA A 13 24.74 -3.83 -7.95
CA ALA A 13 23.77 -3.02 -7.22
C ALA A 13 23.92 -1.52 -7.56
N LYS A 14 25.17 -1.02 -7.63
CA LYS A 14 25.47 0.36 -8.04
C LYS A 14 25.00 0.65 -9.46
N LEU A 15 25.24 -0.26 -10.42
CA LEU A 15 24.79 -0.12 -11.81
C LEU A 15 23.27 -0.04 -11.92
N LEU A 16 22.56 -0.78 -11.09
CA LEU A 16 21.09 -0.73 -11.01
C LEU A 16 20.57 0.47 -10.21
N GLY A 17 21.43 1.22 -9.51
CA GLY A 17 21.02 2.32 -8.64
C GLY A 17 20.23 1.88 -7.41
N ILE A 18 20.42 0.63 -6.93
CA ILE A 18 19.67 0.07 -5.80
C ILE A 18 20.60 -0.28 -4.64
N SER A 19 20.02 -0.40 -3.44
CA SER A 19 20.76 -0.91 -2.27
C SER A 19 21.18 -2.37 -2.46
N LEU A 20 22.30 -2.75 -1.85
CA LEU A 20 22.81 -4.14 -1.88
C LEU A 20 21.77 -5.13 -1.31
N SER A 21 21.02 -4.73 -0.29
CA SER A 21 19.92 -5.50 0.30
C SER A 21 18.81 -5.78 -0.71
N SER A 22 18.41 -4.76 -1.48
CA SER A 22 17.42 -4.91 -2.55
C SER A 22 17.95 -5.81 -3.67
N PHE A 23 19.23 -5.70 -4.00
CA PHE A 23 19.89 -6.59 -4.97
C PHE A 23 19.82 -8.06 -4.53
N TYR A 24 20.17 -8.37 -3.28
CA TYR A 24 20.05 -9.75 -2.77
C TYR A 24 18.61 -10.24 -2.71
N ARG A 25 17.63 -9.36 -2.52
CA ARG A 25 16.22 -9.72 -2.60
C ARG A 25 15.82 -10.11 -4.03
N LEU A 26 16.35 -9.41 -5.05
CA LEU A 26 16.13 -9.76 -6.45
C LEU A 26 16.78 -11.10 -6.80
N GLU A 27 18.00 -11.34 -6.31
CA GLU A 27 18.68 -12.63 -6.45
C GLU A 27 17.88 -13.77 -5.80
N ARG A 28 17.43 -13.58 -4.55
CA ARG A 28 16.63 -14.59 -3.83
C ARG A 28 15.31 -14.93 -4.54
N LYS A 29 14.72 -13.94 -5.21
CA LYS A 29 13.50 -14.12 -6.02
C LYS A 29 13.78 -14.72 -7.40
N GLY A 30 15.03 -14.92 -7.78
CA GLY A 30 15.42 -15.52 -9.06
C GLY A 30 15.42 -14.57 -10.24
N TYR A 31 15.31 -13.25 -10.04
CA TYR A 31 15.37 -12.28 -11.13
C TYR A 31 16.79 -12.08 -11.66
N ILE A 32 17.79 -12.24 -10.79
CA ILE A 32 19.21 -12.09 -11.11
C ILE A 32 19.91 -13.37 -10.67
N SER A 33 20.66 -13.98 -11.59
CA SER A 33 21.47 -15.17 -11.29
C SER A 33 22.96 -14.84 -11.43
N PRO A 34 23.80 -15.29 -10.48
CA PRO A 34 25.24 -15.20 -10.62
C PRO A 34 25.72 -16.09 -11.78
N ALA A 35 26.70 -15.60 -12.52
CA ALA A 35 27.35 -16.36 -13.59
C ALA A 35 28.30 -17.42 -13.01
N GLU A 36 28.95 -17.11 -11.90
CA GLU A 36 29.82 -18.03 -11.18
C GLU A 36 29.66 -17.82 -9.67
N VAL A 37 29.59 -18.94 -8.95
CA VAL A 37 29.47 -18.98 -7.50
C VAL A 37 30.65 -19.78 -6.96
N THR A 38 31.47 -19.10 -6.18
CA THR A 38 32.53 -19.74 -5.38
C THR A 38 32.18 -19.66 -3.90
N LYS A 39 32.94 -20.38 -3.06
CA LYS A 39 32.75 -20.35 -1.60
C LYS A 39 32.80 -18.95 -0.99
N TYR A 40 33.55 -18.02 -1.61
CA TYR A 40 33.82 -16.70 -1.05
C TYR A 40 33.26 -15.53 -1.88
N ARG A 41 32.93 -15.75 -3.16
CA ARG A 41 32.45 -14.68 -4.04
C ARG A 41 31.41 -15.18 -5.05
N LYS A 42 30.49 -14.26 -5.39
CA LYS A 42 29.56 -14.39 -6.51
C LYS A 42 29.89 -13.30 -7.52
N VAL A 43 29.96 -13.67 -8.80
CA VAL A 43 30.20 -12.73 -9.89
C VAL A 43 29.06 -12.80 -10.90
N TYR A 44 28.76 -11.66 -11.51
CA TYR A 44 27.65 -11.47 -12.42
C TYR A 44 28.18 -10.92 -13.73
N THR A 45 27.55 -11.28 -14.84
CA THR A 45 27.91 -10.70 -16.14
C THR A 45 27.29 -9.31 -16.23
N LYS A 46 28.08 -8.28 -16.49
CA LYS A 46 27.57 -6.90 -16.65
C LYS A 46 26.44 -6.82 -17.68
N LYS A 47 26.52 -7.59 -18.76
CA LYS A 47 25.47 -7.71 -19.78
C LYS A 47 24.12 -8.15 -19.19
N SER A 48 24.06 -9.16 -18.33
CA SER A 48 22.79 -9.66 -17.79
C SER A 48 22.14 -8.65 -16.85
N ILE A 49 22.95 -7.91 -16.07
CA ILE A 49 22.47 -6.85 -15.19
C ILE A 49 21.90 -5.68 -16.00
N VAL A 50 22.59 -5.26 -17.06
CA VAL A 50 22.11 -4.19 -17.95
C VAL A 50 20.84 -4.60 -18.70
N GLU A 51 20.74 -5.85 -19.14
CA GLU A 51 19.56 -6.37 -19.81
C GLU A 51 18.33 -6.39 -18.89
N LEU A 52 18.54 -6.78 -17.63
CA LEU A 52 17.49 -6.72 -16.61
C LEU A 52 17.01 -5.29 -16.37
N ALA A 53 17.94 -4.33 -16.28
CA ALA A 53 17.59 -2.91 -16.12
C ALA A 53 16.71 -2.41 -17.29
N LYS A 54 17.10 -2.74 -18.53
CA LYS A 54 16.34 -2.38 -19.73
C LYS A 54 14.94 -2.98 -19.73
N ARG A 55 14.82 -4.27 -19.41
CA ARG A 55 13.53 -4.97 -19.33
C ARG A 55 12.61 -4.32 -18.30
N TYR A 56 13.16 -3.95 -17.14
CA TYR A 56 12.38 -3.29 -16.09
C TYR A 56 11.83 -1.93 -16.54
N VAL A 57 12.65 -1.11 -17.21
CA VAL A 57 12.21 0.18 -17.74
C VAL A 57 11.09 0.01 -18.77
N GLN A 58 11.23 -0.94 -19.69
CA GLN A 58 10.19 -1.24 -20.69
C GLN A 58 8.87 -1.67 -20.03
N GLU A 59 8.92 -2.54 -19.02
CA GLU A 59 7.72 -2.99 -18.29
C GLU A 59 7.03 -1.84 -17.53
N GLN A 60 7.78 -0.84 -17.04
CA GLN A 60 7.18 0.37 -16.45
C GLN A 60 6.51 1.23 -17.50
N GLU A 61 7.17 1.46 -18.65
CA GLU A 61 6.59 2.24 -19.75
C GLU A 61 5.29 1.63 -20.28
N GLU A 62 5.23 0.31 -20.43
CA GLU A 62 4.02 -0.40 -20.86
C GLU A 62 2.89 -0.24 -19.84
N ARG A 63 3.18 -0.39 -18.54
CA ARG A 63 2.19 -0.16 -17.48
C ARG A 63 1.67 1.28 -17.47
N HIS A 64 2.54 2.26 -17.70
CA HIS A 64 2.15 3.66 -17.79
C HIS A 64 1.25 3.92 -19.02
N LYS A 65 1.57 3.33 -20.17
CA LYS A 65 0.74 3.39 -21.39
C LYS A 65 -0.62 2.74 -21.16
N GLU A 66 -0.66 1.55 -20.57
CA GLU A 66 -1.92 0.85 -20.24
C GLU A 66 -2.79 1.70 -19.28
N THR A 67 -2.17 2.28 -18.26
CA THR A 67 -2.86 3.18 -17.33
C THR A 67 -3.38 4.43 -18.04
N ALA A 68 -2.62 5.01 -18.98
CA ALA A 68 -3.04 6.16 -19.78
C ALA A 68 -4.18 5.82 -20.75
N ILE A 69 -4.20 4.61 -21.33
CA ILE A 69 -5.29 4.14 -22.19
C ILE A 69 -6.57 3.91 -21.37
N LYS A 70 -6.46 3.26 -20.21
CA LYS A 70 -7.55 3.18 -19.23
C LYS A 70 -8.04 4.57 -18.83
N ARG A 71 -7.16 5.58 -18.91
CA ARG A 71 -7.51 7.01 -18.76
C ARG A 71 -8.40 7.60 -19.82
N ILE A 72 -8.03 7.40 -21.05
CA ILE A 72 -8.81 7.92 -22.15
C ILE A 72 -10.17 7.20 -22.26
N GLN A 73 -10.26 5.93 -21.83
CA GLN A 73 -11.48 5.13 -21.88
C GLN A 73 -12.48 5.35 -20.71
N GLY A 74 -12.18 6.24 -19.75
CA GLY A 74 -13.09 6.54 -18.63
C GLY A 74 -13.29 5.41 -17.60
N SER A 75 -12.43 4.38 -17.61
CA SER A 75 -12.58 3.16 -16.81
C SER A 75 -11.95 3.23 -15.41
N TYR A 76 -11.95 4.40 -14.77
CA TYR A 76 -11.61 4.57 -13.35
C TYR A 76 -12.64 5.40 -12.61
N LEU A 77 -13.84 4.84 -12.49
CA LEU A 77 -14.42 4.88 -11.16
C LEU A 77 -13.56 3.95 -10.29
N TYR A 78 -12.60 4.54 -9.58
CA TYR A 78 -11.79 3.86 -8.57
C TYR A 78 -12.73 3.18 -7.56
N LYS A 79 -12.81 1.85 -7.60
CA LYS A 79 -13.20 1.09 -6.42
C LYS A 79 -11.94 0.97 -5.56
N ARG A 80 -11.88 1.74 -4.48
CA ARG A 80 -10.81 1.65 -3.47
C ARG A 80 -10.93 0.32 -2.72
N SER A 81 -10.42 -0.75 -3.31
CA SER A 81 -10.27 -2.05 -2.66
C SER A 81 -8.80 -2.22 -2.25
N TYR A 82 -8.56 -2.13 -0.95
CA TYR A 82 -7.32 -2.56 -0.32
C TYR A 82 -7.15 -4.07 -0.54
N LEU A 83 -6.34 -4.50 -1.50
CA LEU A 83 -5.91 -5.90 -1.56
C LEU A 83 -4.51 -6.03 -2.16
N ASN A 84 -3.58 -6.50 -1.31
CA ASN A 84 -2.25 -6.95 -1.65
C ASN A 84 -2.35 -8.30 -2.37
N ASN A 85 -1.84 -8.37 -3.61
CA ASN A 85 -1.85 -9.57 -4.47
C ASN A 85 -0.86 -10.69 -4.04
N GLY A 86 -0.56 -10.84 -2.75
CA GLY A 86 0.32 -11.88 -2.22
C GLY A 86 -0.38 -12.98 -1.42
N ASP A 87 -1.62 -12.73 -0.97
CA ASP A 87 -2.25 -13.54 0.08
C ASP A 87 -3.52 -14.28 -0.38
N ASP A 88 -3.92 -14.14 -1.65
CA ASP A 88 -5.27 -14.53 -2.10
C ASP A 88 -5.53 -16.05 -2.06
N VAL A 89 -4.54 -16.90 -2.35
CA VAL A 89 -4.79 -18.36 -2.41
C VAL A 89 -4.89 -18.98 -1.01
N THR A 90 -4.16 -18.43 -0.04
CA THR A 90 -4.26 -18.83 1.37
C THR A 90 -5.48 -18.19 2.04
N GLN A 91 -5.81 -16.92 1.73
CA GLN A 91 -6.97 -16.23 2.29
C GLN A 91 -8.31 -16.79 1.82
N ILE A 92 -8.44 -17.29 0.58
CA ILE A 92 -9.69 -17.90 0.10
C ILE A 92 -9.96 -19.24 0.83
N LYS A 93 -8.92 -20.05 1.07
CA LYS A 93 -9.06 -21.31 1.84
C LYS A 93 -9.32 -21.05 3.32
N THR A 94 -8.65 -20.07 3.93
CA THR A 94 -8.92 -19.69 5.33
C THR A 94 -10.26 -18.99 5.49
N GLY A 95 -10.70 -18.17 4.54
CA GLY A 95 -12.01 -17.49 4.57
C GLY A 95 -13.19 -18.46 4.53
N LEU A 96 -13.06 -19.55 3.75
CA LEU A 96 -14.07 -20.60 3.71
C LEU A 96 -14.14 -21.40 5.03
N GLU A 97 -13.00 -21.69 5.66
CA GLU A 97 -12.95 -22.32 6.99
C GLU A 97 -13.38 -21.39 8.13
N ILE A 98 -12.98 -20.12 8.08
CA ILE A 98 -13.38 -19.09 9.04
C ILE A 98 -14.89 -18.93 8.96
N SER A 99 -15.51 -18.91 7.77
CA SER A 99 -16.98 -18.82 7.64
C SER A 99 -17.71 -20.01 8.29
N LYS A 100 -17.17 -21.23 8.17
CA LYS A 100 -17.72 -22.44 8.80
C LYS A 100 -17.57 -22.38 10.32
N LYS A 101 -16.39 -21.98 10.81
CA LYS A 101 -16.14 -21.79 12.25
C LYS A 101 -16.99 -20.64 12.83
N PHE A 102 -17.14 -19.53 12.11
CA PHE A 102 -17.99 -18.40 12.50
C PHE A 102 -19.46 -18.81 12.57
N LYS A 103 -19.96 -19.58 11.59
CA LYS A 103 -21.33 -20.09 11.60
C LYS A 103 -21.57 -21.00 12.79
N HIS A 104 -20.58 -21.79 13.18
CA HIS A 104 -20.65 -22.64 14.37
C HIS A 104 -20.59 -21.84 15.67
N ILE A 105 -19.70 -20.86 15.78
CA ILE A 105 -19.60 -19.94 16.93
C ILE A 105 -20.88 -19.10 17.07
N LEU A 106 -21.45 -18.62 15.97
CA LEU A 106 -22.74 -17.90 15.95
C LEU A 106 -23.90 -18.80 16.41
N SER A 107 -23.88 -20.09 16.05
CA SER A 107 -24.89 -21.04 16.53
C SER A 107 -24.78 -21.29 18.03
N GLN A 108 -23.57 -21.31 18.59
CA GLN A 108 -23.32 -21.44 20.03
C GLN A 108 -23.62 -20.14 20.79
N LEU A 109 -23.39 -18.97 20.19
CA LEU A 109 -23.78 -17.68 20.77
C LEU A 109 -25.29 -17.51 20.83
N ARG A 110 -26.03 -18.04 19.83
CA ARG A 110 -27.51 -17.98 19.82
C ARG A 110 -28.13 -18.79 20.95
N THR A 111 -27.55 -19.94 21.31
CA THR A 111 -28.01 -20.75 22.44
C THR A 111 -27.63 -20.13 23.78
N LEU A 112 -26.45 -19.49 23.88
CA LEU A 112 -26.03 -18.73 25.07
C LEU A 112 -26.88 -17.47 25.30
N LEU A 113 -27.23 -16.73 24.24
CA LEU A 113 -28.10 -15.55 24.31
C LEU A 113 -29.54 -15.88 24.71
N HIS A 114 -30.02 -17.08 24.38
CA HIS A 114 -31.37 -17.48 24.78
C HIS A 114 -31.45 -17.79 26.28
N ASN A 115 -30.36 -18.25 26.89
CA ASN A 115 -30.29 -18.63 28.31
C ASN A 115 -29.97 -17.45 29.24
N THR A 116 -29.39 -16.35 28.73
CA THR A 116 -29.09 -15.14 29.52
C THR A 116 -30.23 -14.12 29.57
N ARG A 117 -31.29 -14.32 28.77
CA ARG A 117 -32.41 -13.37 28.61
C ARG A 117 -33.26 -13.20 29.87
N LEU A 118 -33.20 -14.13 30.83
CA LEU A 118 -34.00 -14.09 32.06
C LEU A 118 -33.29 -13.50 33.28
N ARG A 119 -31.95 -13.36 33.28
CA ARG A 119 -31.19 -12.94 34.48
C ARG A 119 -30.57 -11.53 34.40
N SER A 120 -30.42 -10.97 33.20
CA SER A 120 -29.61 -9.76 32.95
C SER A 120 -30.39 -8.43 32.93
N ARG A 121 -31.73 -8.45 32.86
CA ARG A 121 -32.53 -7.22 32.79
C ARG A 121 -32.45 -6.33 34.03
N ARG A 122 -32.15 -6.87 35.23
CA ARG A 122 -32.09 -6.07 36.46
C ARG A 122 -30.74 -5.40 36.73
N SER A 123 -29.62 -5.96 36.25
CA SER A 123 -28.29 -5.42 36.56
C SER A 123 -27.71 -4.50 35.49
N ILE A 124 -28.13 -4.62 34.23
CA ILE A 124 -27.57 -3.82 33.12
C ILE A 124 -28.27 -2.45 32.97
N LEU A 125 -29.55 -2.35 33.36
CA LEU A 125 -30.31 -1.10 33.28
C LEU A 125 -29.64 0.09 34.02
N PRO A 126 -29.15 -0.02 35.27
CA PRO A 126 -28.52 1.12 35.94
C PRO A 126 -27.21 1.55 35.27
N PHE A 127 -26.43 0.61 34.72
CA PHE A 127 -25.20 0.93 34.00
C PHE A 127 -25.47 1.65 32.67
N ALA A 128 -26.45 1.17 31.89
CA ALA A 128 -26.84 1.81 30.63
C ALA A 128 -27.40 3.22 30.86
N ALA A 129 -28.22 3.40 31.90
CA ALA A 129 -28.74 4.70 32.29
C ALA A 129 -27.61 5.67 32.70
N GLY A 130 -26.63 5.21 33.49
CA GLY A 130 -25.48 6.01 33.89
C GLY A 130 -24.62 6.47 32.71
N ILE A 131 -24.34 5.57 31.76
CA ILE A 131 -23.57 5.91 30.55
C ILE A 131 -24.32 6.96 29.71
N LEU A 132 -25.64 6.81 29.52
CA LEU A 132 -26.46 7.78 28.78
C LEU A 132 -26.45 9.17 29.45
N LEU A 133 -26.52 9.22 30.78
CA LEU A 133 -26.49 10.46 31.54
C LEU A 133 -25.18 11.24 31.36
N ILE A 134 -24.07 10.53 31.12
CA ILE A 134 -22.76 11.15 30.80
C ILE A 134 -22.68 11.52 29.32
N PHE A 135 -23.15 10.65 28.43
CA PHE A 135 -23.00 10.83 26.98
C PHE A 135 -23.85 11.96 26.40
N ILE A 136 -25.08 12.15 26.90
CA ILE A 136 -26.00 13.17 26.41
C ILE A 136 -25.43 14.59 26.56
N PRO A 137 -24.98 15.05 27.75
CA PRO A 137 -24.40 16.38 27.88
C PRO A 137 -23.10 16.53 27.10
N LEU A 138 -22.28 15.48 26.98
CA LEU A 138 -21.07 15.51 26.16
C LEU A 138 -21.39 15.74 24.68
N ALA A 139 -22.40 15.04 24.14
CA ALA A 139 -22.85 15.20 22.76
C ALA A 139 -23.46 16.58 22.50
N VAL A 140 -24.24 17.12 23.45
CA VAL A 140 -24.77 18.49 23.36
C VAL A 140 -23.65 19.53 23.38
N LEU A 141 -22.62 19.33 24.20
CA LEU A 141 -21.49 20.23 24.30
C LEU A 141 -20.65 20.21 23.01
N VAL A 142 -20.35 19.02 22.47
CA VAL A 142 -19.65 18.87 21.19
C VAL A 142 -20.43 19.50 20.03
N THR A 143 -21.75 19.28 19.95
CA THR A 143 -22.56 19.84 18.86
C THR A 143 -22.70 21.36 18.94
N ARG A 144 -22.70 21.96 20.14
CA ARG A 144 -22.78 23.41 20.31
C ARG A 144 -21.43 24.14 20.19
N HIS A 145 -20.33 23.46 20.50
CA HIS A 145 -18.97 24.03 20.44
C HIS A 145 -18.13 23.46 19.31
N ALA A 146 -18.72 22.71 18.38
CA ALA A 146 -18.07 22.34 17.12
C ALA A 146 -17.90 23.62 16.29
N THR A 147 -16.86 24.40 16.60
CA THR A 147 -16.31 25.39 15.67
C THR A 147 -15.96 24.63 14.41
N GLU A 148 -16.53 25.03 13.27
CA GLU A 148 -16.11 24.53 11.97
C GLU A 148 -14.61 24.78 11.83
N VAL A 149 -13.79 23.74 11.99
CA VAL A 149 -12.38 23.81 11.60
C VAL A 149 -12.34 23.71 10.07
N SER A 150 -12.88 24.72 9.39
CA SER A 150 -12.87 24.83 7.93
C SER A 150 -11.54 25.38 7.41
N ALA A 151 -10.65 25.82 8.30
CA ALA A 151 -9.39 26.47 7.91
C ALA A 151 -8.30 25.50 7.42
N TRP A 152 -8.48 24.18 7.55
CA TRP A 152 -7.50 23.18 7.09
C TRP A 152 -7.90 22.43 5.81
N TYR A 153 -9.11 22.69 5.31
CA TYR A 153 -9.65 22.12 4.07
C TYR A 153 -10.10 23.22 3.11
N ASP A 154 -9.35 24.34 3.06
CA ASP A 154 -9.50 25.29 1.98
C ASP A 154 -8.86 24.67 0.72
N ASP A 155 -9.68 23.97 -0.07
CA ASP A 155 -9.36 23.37 -1.38
C ASP A 155 -9.00 24.43 -2.45
N ASN A 156 -8.66 25.65 -2.05
CA ASN A 156 -8.15 26.66 -2.94
C ASN A 156 -6.72 26.31 -3.37
N TRP A 157 -6.61 25.66 -4.52
CA TRP A 157 -5.37 25.47 -5.30
C TRP A 157 -4.71 26.79 -5.77
N ASN A 158 -5.16 27.94 -5.25
CA ASN A 158 -4.76 29.28 -5.64
C ASN A 158 -3.42 29.75 -5.04
N TYR A 159 -2.75 28.94 -4.21
CA TYR A 159 -1.44 29.29 -3.63
C TYR A 159 -0.25 29.04 -4.57
N ARG A 160 -0.46 28.50 -5.79
CA ARG A 160 0.63 28.39 -6.78
C ARG A 160 0.83 29.72 -7.52
N VAL A 161 1.70 30.55 -6.97
CA VAL A 161 2.28 31.68 -7.70
C VAL A 161 3.09 31.12 -8.88
N LYS A 162 2.68 31.46 -10.10
CA LYS A 162 3.37 31.05 -11.33
C LYS A 162 4.65 31.86 -11.47
N TYR A 163 5.80 31.30 -11.05
CA TYR A 163 7.10 31.90 -11.33
C TYR A 163 7.41 31.73 -12.82
N THR A 164 7.25 32.78 -13.60
CA THR A 164 7.85 32.88 -14.93
C THR A 164 9.32 33.26 -14.77
N ILE A 165 10.22 32.31 -15.00
CA ILE A 165 11.65 32.64 -15.17
C ILE A 165 11.75 33.34 -16.51
N SER A 166 11.67 34.68 -16.51
CA SER A 166 12.06 35.46 -17.68
C SER A 166 13.57 35.39 -17.78
N ASN A 167 14.07 35.01 -18.97
CA ASN A 167 15.49 35.08 -19.28
C ASN A 167 15.85 36.56 -19.39
N SER A 168 16.30 37.18 -18.29
CA SER A 168 16.91 38.51 -18.32
C SER A 168 18.38 38.43 -18.79
N GLY A 169 18.66 37.54 -19.74
CA GLY A 169 19.96 37.44 -20.37
C GLY A 169 20.19 38.66 -21.23
N SER A 170 21.01 39.60 -20.73
CA SER A 170 21.73 40.59 -21.51
C SER A 170 22.83 39.92 -22.36
N ALA A 171 22.41 38.95 -23.18
CA ALA A 171 23.28 38.27 -24.14
C ALA A 171 22.91 38.64 -25.59
N ASP A 172 22.39 39.85 -25.79
CA ASP A 172 22.31 40.53 -27.09
C ASP A 172 22.22 42.05 -26.87
N SER A 173 23.37 42.68 -26.64
CA SER A 173 23.70 44.05 -27.08
C SER A 173 25.18 44.34 -26.80
#